data_AF-A0A7K9ET47-F1
#
_entry.id   AF-A0A7K9ET47-F1
#
_cell.length_a   1.000
_cell.length_b   1.000
_cell.length_c   1.000
_cell.angle_alpha   90.00
_cell.angle_beta   90.00
_cell.angle_gamma   90.00
#
_symmetry.space_group_name_H-M   'P 1'
#
loop_
_entity.id
_entity.type
_entity.pdbx_description
1 polymer ?
#
loop_
_entity_poly.entity_id
_entity_poly.type
_entity_poly.pdbx_seq_one_letter_code
_entity_poly.pdbx_strand_id
1 'polypeptide(L)'
;QIDILEDPVIKNVIVLQTVLQEVRNRSAPVYKRIRDVIQNPEKHFYSFTNEHHRETYIEQKPGESSNDRNDRAIRVAVKWYNEHLKKIEDEEKIQVIFLTNDRTNKEKALEEGITAYTCEEYIKSLVANPDLVDRLACVSDEGKEIESGKIIFPEHVPLSKLQQGIKSGIYLQGTYRASRDNYLEATVWVHGDAEEKEVIIQGMKHLNRAVHEDIVAVELLAKDEWVAPSSVVLHDDGQNEDDIEKEEEKENALKTSVKKDMLRPTGKVVGIIKRNWRPFCGMLSKSQIKEARRHLFTPADRRIPRIRIETRQADTLEGQRIIVAIDGWPRNSRYPNGHFVKNLGSAGDKETETQVLLLEHDVPHQAFSQSVLSFLPKMPWSITKQDMKYREDLRHLCVCSVDPPGCTDIDDALHCRELENGNIEVGVHIADVSHFIRPGNALDEESAKRGTTVYLCEKRIDMVPELLSSNLCSLRSNVDRLAFSCIWEMNHKAEILKTRFTKSIINSKASLTYAEAQMRIDSATMNDDITTSLRGLNKLAKILKKRRIDNG
;
A
#
# COMPACT_ATOMS: atom_id res chain seq x y z
N GLN A 1 -14.36 -6.45 10.30
CA GLN A 1 -13.73 -7.70 10.78
C GLN A 1 -12.91 -8.42 9.69
N ILE A 2 -12.42 -7.73 8.64
CA ILE A 2 -11.59 -8.40 7.60
C ILE A 2 -10.21 -8.78 8.16
N ASP A 3 -9.65 -7.97 9.04
CA ASP A 3 -8.34 -8.20 9.66
C ASP A 3 -8.33 -9.48 10.54
N ILE A 4 -9.48 -9.87 11.09
CA ILE A 4 -9.66 -11.17 11.76
C ILE A 4 -9.64 -12.32 10.75
N LEU A 5 -10.31 -12.17 9.61
CA LEU A 5 -10.33 -13.21 8.57
C LEU A 5 -8.95 -13.42 7.94
N GLU A 6 -8.11 -12.40 7.91
CA GLU A 6 -6.72 -12.51 7.45
C GLU A 6 -5.80 -13.18 8.46
N ASP A 7 -6.12 -13.14 9.76
CA ASP A 7 -5.29 -13.74 10.81
C ASP A 7 -5.04 -15.24 10.57
N PRO A 8 -3.79 -15.73 10.66
CA PRO A 8 -3.44 -17.12 10.36
C PRO A 8 -4.13 -18.18 11.23
N VAL A 9 -4.68 -17.81 12.39
CA VAL A 9 -5.46 -18.71 13.26
C VAL A 9 -6.78 -19.11 12.59
N ILE A 10 -7.40 -18.21 11.82
CA ILE A 10 -8.67 -18.48 11.14
C ILE A 10 -8.40 -19.24 9.83
N LYS A 11 -8.91 -20.47 9.73
CA LYS A 11 -8.80 -21.35 8.57
C LYS A 11 -10.17 -21.96 8.24
N ASN A 12 -10.30 -22.55 7.05
CA ASN A 12 -11.49 -23.30 6.62
C ASN A 12 -12.77 -22.45 6.63
N VAL A 13 -12.80 -21.39 5.81
CA VAL A 13 -13.96 -20.49 5.70
C VAL A 13 -14.61 -20.63 4.33
N ILE A 14 -15.94 -20.72 4.33
CA ILE A 14 -16.75 -20.71 3.10
C ILE A 14 -17.25 -19.28 2.88
N VAL A 15 -16.96 -18.71 1.71
CA VAL A 15 -17.44 -17.39 1.31
C VAL A 15 -18.46 -17.53 0.17
N LEU A 16 -19.71 -17.15 0.43
CA LEU A 16 -20.78 -17.25 -0.55
C LEU A 16 -20.66 -16.19 -1.64
N GLN A 17 -21.11 -16.51 -2.85
CA GLN A 17 -21.13 -15.58 -3.99
C GLN A 17 -21.98 -14.34 -3.70
N THR A 18 -23.11 -14.49 -3.00
CA THR A 18 -23.94 -13.35 -2.55
C THR A 18 -23.14 -12.37 -1.70
N VAL A 19 -22.42 -12.89 -0.69
CA VAL A 19 -21.58 -12.09 0.21
C VAL A 19 -20.46 -11.41 -0.57
N LEU A 20 -19.77 -12.13 -1.45
CA LEU A 20 -18.71 -11.55 -2.30
C LEU A 20 -19.23 -10.40 -3.17
N GLN A 21 -20.42 -10.55 -3.76
CA GLN A 21 -21.02 -9.52 -4.61
C GLN A 21 -21.43 -8.29 -3.80
N GLU A 22 -22.00 -8.46 -2.61
CA GLU A 22 -22.32 -7.34 -1.72
C GLU A 22 -21.07 -6.60 -1.27
N VAL A 23 -20.02 -7.32 -0.85
CA VAL A 23 -18.75 -6.72 -0.45
C VAL A 23 -18.13 -5.98 -1.63
N ARG A 24 -18.17 -6.53 -2.85
CA ARG A 24 -17.69 -5.87 -4.07
C ARG A 24 -18.40 -4.54 -4.32
N ASN A 25 -19.72 -4.50 -4.14
CA ASN A 25 -20.53 -3.31 -4.37
C ASN A 25 -20.31 -2.25 -3.28
N ARG A 26 -20.05 -2.65 -2.03
CA ARG A 26 -19.83 -1.74 -0.90
C ARG A 26 -18.38 -1.25 -0.78
N SER A 27 -17.41 -2.14 -1.00
CA SER A 27 -15.98 -1.86 -0.81
C SER A 27 -15.12 -2.75 -1.71
N ALA A 28 -14.71 -2.20 -2.85
CA ALA A 28 -13.77 -2.85 -3.76
C ALA A 28 -12.42 -3.25 -3.09
N PRO A 29 -11.82 -2.45 -2.19
CA PRO A 29 -10.60 -2.85 -1.48
C PRO A 29 -10.79 -4.10 -0.61
N VAL A 30 -11.88 -4.18 0.15
CA VAL A 30 -12.18 -5.35 1.00
C VAL A 30 -12.46 -6.59 0.14
N TYR A 31 -13.17 -6.42 -0.99
CA TYR A 31 -13.38 -7.51 -1.94
C TYR A 31 -12.05 -8.07 -2.48
N LYS A 32 -11.10 -7.19 -2.85
CA LYS A 32 -9.76 -7.61 -3.27
C LYS A 32 -9.04 -8.39 -2.17
N ARG A 33 -9.04 -7.89 -0.93
CA ARG A 33 -8.45 -8.59 0.23
C ARG A 33 -9.05 -9.98 0.44
N ILE A 34 -10.37 -10.13 0.38
CA ILE A 34 -11.02 -11.45 0.49
C ILE A 34 -10.60 -12.38 -0.67
N ARG A 35 -10.50 -11.86 -1.90
CA ARG A 35 -10.04 -12.63 -3.06
C ARG A 35 -8.60 -13.11 -2.89
N ASP A 36 -7.72 -12.25 -2.38
CA ASP A 36 -6.32 -12.59 -2.10
C ASP A 36 -6.23 -13.69 -1.03
N VAL A 37 -7.07 -13.65 0.01
CA VAL A 37 -7.16 -14.73 1.02
C VAL A 37 -7.70 -16.04 0.43
N ILE A 38 -8.71 -16.00 -0.46
CA ILE A 38 -9.23 -17.18 -1.16
C ILE A 38 -8.15 -17.83 -2.05
N GLN A 39 -7.27 -17.02 -2.64
CA GLN A 39 -6.17 -17.52 -3.46
C GLN A 39 -5.02 -18.13 -2.64
N ASN A 40 -4.98 -17.89 -1.33
CA ASN A 40 -3.96 -18.46 -0.45
C ASN A 40 -4.34 -19.90 -0.05
N PRO A 41 -3.59 -20.93 -0.51
CA PRO A 41 -3.91 -22.33 -0.24
C PRO A 41 -3.79 -22.71 1.25
N GLU A 42 -2.97 -22.01 2.04
CA GLU A 42 -2.77 -22.31 3.47
C GLU A 42 -3.97 -21.91 4.36
N LYS A 43 -4.80 -20.98 3.86
CA LYS A 43 -5.96 -20.46 4.59
C LYS A 43 -7.21 -21.34 4.40
N HIS A 44 -7.27 -22.11 3.31
CA HIS A 44 -8.42 -22.94 2.95
C HIS A 44 -9.74 -22.14 2.89
N PHE A 45 -9.71 -20.98 2.23
CA PHE A 45 -10.92 -20.20 1.98
C PHE A 45 -11.52 -20.59 0.63
N TYR A 46 -12.77 -21.04 0.64
CA TYR A 46 -13.44 -21.52 -0.57
C TYR A 46 -14.61 -20.62 -0.92
N SER A 47 -14.75 -20.28 -2.20
CA SER A 47 -15.93 -19.58 -2.69
C SER A 47 -16.99 -20.57 -3.13
N PHE A 48 -18.23 -20.39 -2.67
CA PHE A 48 -19.37 -21.19 -3.10
C PHE A 48 -20.39 -20.36 -3.88
N THR A 49 -20.67 -20.76 -5.12
CA THR A 49 -21.56 -20.07 -6.05
C THR A 49 -23.03 -20.45 -5.81
N ASN A 50 -23.58 -19.97 -4.69
CA ASN A 50 -24.96 -20.26 -4.28
C ASN A 50 -26.02 -19.73 -5.26
N GLU A 51 -25.76 -18.65 -5.99
CA GLU A 51 -26.72 -18.10 -6.97
C GLU A 51 -26.84 -18.95 -8.25
N HIS A 52 -25.85 -19.78 -8.55
CA HIS A 52 -25.84 -20.64 -9.73
C HIS A 52 -25.99 -22.13 -9.38
N HIS A 53 -26.39 -22.43 -8.16
CA HIS A 53 -26.56 -23.78 -7.67
C HIS A 53 -28.05 -24.10 -7.49
N ARG A 54 -28.51 -25.17 -8.15
CA ARG A 54 -29.93 -25.52 -8.26
C ARG A 54 -30.66 -25.63 -6.92
N GLU A 55 -29.98 -26.11 -5.87
CA GLU A 55 -30.61 -26.40 -4.58
C GLU A 55 -30.51 -25.24 -3.58
N THR A 56 -29.68 -24.22 -3.86
CA THR A 56 -29.48 -23.08 -2.96
C THR A 56 -29.94 -21.76 -3.56
N TYR A 57 -30.23 -21.73 -4.87
CA TYR A 57 -30.85 -20.58 -5.52
C TYR A 57 -32.25 -20.29 -4.96
N ILE A 58 -32.53 -19.01 -4.74
CA ILE A 58 -33.84 -18.54 -4.28
C ILE A 58 -34.32 -17.31 -5.04
N GLU A 59 -35.62 -17.27 -5.30
CA GLU A 59 -36.30 -16.10 -5.87
C GLU A 59 -36.66 -15.09 -4.78
N GLN A 60 -36.76 -13.81 -5.17
CA GLN A 60 -37.21 -12.73 -4.28
C GLN A 60 -38.71 -12.81 -4.07
N LYS A 61 -39.16 -12.76 -2.81
CA LYS A 61 -40.59 -12.79 -2.48
C LYS A 61 -41.24 -11.42 -2.70
N PRO A 62 -42.55 -11.35 -3.00
CA PRO A 62 -43.27 -10.07 -3.07
C PRO A 62 -43.18 -9.31 -1.74
N GLY A 63 -42.72 -8.05 -1.79
CA GLY A 63 -42.55 -7.18 -0.61
C GLY A 63 -41.26 -7.40 0.20
N GLU A 64 -40.39 -8.33 -0.20
CA GLU A 64 -39.10 -8.59 0.46
C GLU A 64 -38.02 -7.61 -0.05
N SER A 65 -37.23 -7.03 0.85
CA SER A 65 -36.10 -6.17 0.46
C SER A 65 -34.96 -7.01 -0.13
N SER A 66 -34.07 -6.38 -0.92
CA SER A 66 -32.89 -7.10 -1.45
C SER A 66 -31.98 -7.61 -0.33
N ASN A 67 -31.89 -6.89 0.80
CA ASN A 67 -31.10 -7.31 1.97
C ASN A 67 -31.71 -8.56 2.60
N ASP A 68 -33.03 -8.56 2.85
CA ASP A 68 -33.73 -9.72 3.43
C ASP A 68 -33.61 -10.97 2.55
N ARG A 69 -33.69 -10.78 1.22
CA ARG A 69 -33.50 -11.86 0.25
C ARG A 69 -32.08 -12.43 0.34
N ASN A 70 -31.06 -11.57 0.42
CA ASN A 70 -29.67 -12.03 0.49
C ASN A 70 -29.37 -12.74 1.81
N ASP A 71 -29.89 -12.23 2.92
CA ASP A 71 -29.81 -12.91 4.23
C ASP A 71 -30.45 -14.30 4.17
N ARG A 72 -31.63 -14.41 3.53
CA ARG A 72 -32.29 -15.71 3.32
C ARG A 72 -31.49 -16.64 2.39
N ALA A 73 -30.85 -16.12 1.34
CA ALA A 73 -30.00 -16.91 0.45
C ALA A 73 -28.82 -17.51 1.22
N ILE A 74 -28.24 -16.75 2.14
CA ILE A 74 -27.15 -17.20 3.00
C ILE A 74 -27.64 -18.32 3.94
N ARG A 75 -28.78 -18.14 4.61
CA ARG A 75 -29.35 -19.18 5.50
C ARG A 75 -29.66 -20.49 4.75
N VAL A 76 -30.24 -20.40 3.55
CA VAL A 76 -30.49 -21.57 2.69
C VAL A 76 -29.20 -22.28 2.31
N ALA A 77 -28.15 -21.55 1.95
CA ALA A 77 -26.85 -22.14 1.64
C ALA A 77 -26.24 -22.85 2.87
N VAL A 78 -26.32 -22.26 4.06
CA VAL A 78 -25.83 -22.90 5.30
C VAL A 78 -26.62 -24.17 5.61
N LYS A 79 -27.95 -24.12 5.48
CA LYS A 79 -28.80 -25.31 5.68
C LYS A 79 -28.44 -26.43 4.71
N TRP A 80 -28.27 -26.09 3.43
CA TRP A 80 -27.85 -27.03 2.41
C TRP A 80 -26.49 -27.65 2.74
N TYR A 81 -25.50 -26.87 3.15
CA TYR A 81 -24.19 -27.38 3.57
C TYR A 81 -24.30 -28.34 4.75
N ASN A 82 -25.08 -27.99 5.79
CA ASN A 82 -25.31 -28.86 6.94
C ASN A 82 -26.00 -30.18 6.55
N GLU A 83 -26.93 -30.17 5.59
CA GLU A 83 -27.57 -31.38 5.08
C GLU A 83 -26.64 -32.20 4.17
N HIS A 84 -25.84 -31.54 3.34
CA HIS A 84 -24.91 -32.16 2.42
C HIS A 84 -23.77 -32.88 3.16
N LEU A 85 -23.14 -32.19 4.11
CA LEU A 85 -22.02 -32.76 4.88
C LEU A 85 -22.45 -33.88 5.82
N LYS A 86 -23.71 -33.88 6.30
CA LYS A 86 -24.26 -35.01 7.08
C LYS A 86 -24.38 -36.31 6.28
N LYS A 87 -24.46 -36.24 4.95
CA LYS A 87 -24.60 -37.41 4.06
C LYS A 87 -23.25 -38.04 3.72
N ILE A 88 -22.15 -37.33 3.98
CA ILE A 88 -20.80 -37.85 3.74
C ILE A 88 -20.45 -38.74 4.94
N GLU A 89 -20.27 -40.03 4.69
CA GLU A 89 -19.79 -41.00 5.68
C GLU A 89 -18.29 -40.76 5.91
N ASP A 90 -17.96 -39.76 6.72
CA ASP A 90 -16.61 -39.51 7.21
C ASP A 90 -16.55 -39.74 8.73
N GLU A 91 -15.39 -40.19 9.23
CA GLU A 91 -15.19 -40.48 10.67
C GLU A 91 -15.28 -39.20 11.54
N GLU A 92 -15.07 -38.02 10.94
CA GLU A 92 -15.22 -36.72 11.59
C GLU A 92 -16.47 -35.99 11.08
N LYS A 93 -17.45 -35.79 11.98
CA LYS A 93 -18.66 -35.01 11.65
C LYS A 93 -18.33 -33.52 11.50
N ILE A 94 -18.28 -33.04 10.26
CA ILE A 94 -18.09 -31.62 9.96
C ILE A 94 -19.39 -30.85 10.22
N GLN A 95 -19.34 -29.83 11.09
CA GLN A 95 -20.45 -28.93 11.38
C GLN A 95 -20.20 -27.54 10.77
N VAL A 96 -21.21 -26.97 10.10
CA VAL A 96 -21.11 -25.61 9.56
C VAL A 96 -21.67 -24.61 10.56
N ILE A 97 -20.91 -23.56 10.81
CA ILE A 97 -21.25 -22.45 11.70
C ILE A 97 -21.57 -21.22 10.86
N PHE A 98 -22.72 -20.60 11.10
CA PHE A 98 -23.09 -19.32 10.49
C PHE A 98 -22.60 -18.15 11.36
N LEU A 99 -21.78 -17.27 10.78
CA LEU A 99 -21.32 -16.05 11.46
C LEU A 99 -22.01 -14.82 10.88
N THR A 100 -22.73 -14.07 11.72
CA THR A 100 -23.38 -12.81 11.33
C THR A 100 -23.41 -11.81 12.47
N ASN A 101 -23.17 -10.54 12.17
CA ASN A 101 -23.35 -9.45 13.13
C ASN A 101 -24.74 -8.80 13.02
N ASP A 102 -25.57 -9.22 12.07
CA ASP A 102 -26.99 -8.83 12.05
C ASP A 102 -27.76 -9.67 13.06
N ARG A 103 -28.27 -9.01 14.10
CA ARG A 103 -29.04 -9.63 15.19
C ARG A 103 -30.32 -10.29 14.67
N THR A 104 -31.01 -9.64 13.75
CA THR A 104 -32.26 -10.15 13.16
C THR A 104 -32.00 -11.41 12.35
N ASN A 105 -30.89 -11.45 11.61
CA ASN A 105 -30.51 -12.61 10.82
C ASN A 105 -30.05 -13.77 11.72
N LYS A 106 -29.34 -13.49 12.82
CA LYS A 106 -28.97 -14.49 13.83
C LYS A 106 -30.20 -15.14 14.46
N GLU A 107 -31.17 -14.34 14.90
CA GLU A 107 -32.41 -14.85 15.52
C GLU A 107 -33.18 -15.77 14.56
N LYS A 108 -33.40 -15.32 13.32
CA LYS A 108 -34.04 -16.14 12.27
C LYS A 108 -33.27 -17.43 11.98
N ALA A 109 -31.93 -17.37 11.95
CA ALA A 109 -31.11 -18.56 11.72
C ALA A 109 -31.28 -19.60 12.85
N LEU A 110 -31.34 -19.16 14.11
CA LEU A 110 -31.56 -20.04 15.25
C LEU A 110 -32.97 -20.67 15.21
N GLU A 111 -34.00 -19.91 14.84
CA GLU A 111 -35.37 -20.43 14.63
C GLU A 111 -35.43 -21.47 13.50
N GLU A 112 -34.63 -21.30 12.46
CA GLU A 112 -34.50 -22.25 11.34
C GLU A 112 -33.61 -23.48 11.68
N GLY A 113 -33.10 -23.58 12.91
CA GLY A 113 -32.27 -24.69 13.38
C GLY A 113 -30.81 -24.64 12.90
N ILE A 114 -30.33 -23.46 12.47
CA ILE A 114 -28.96 -23.22 12.03
C ILE A 114 -28.13 -22.74 13.22
N THR A 115 -26.96 -23.33 13.44
CA THR A 115 -26.02 -22.86 14.46
C THR A 115 -25.44 -21.51 14.04
N ALA A 116 -25.79 -20.43 14.74
CA ALA A 116 -25.41 -19.06 14.40
C ALA A 116 -24.79 -18.30 15.58
N TYR A 117 -23.70 -17.58 15.33
CA TYR A 117 -23.01 -16.73 16.30
C TYR A 117 -22.69 -15.35 15.71
N THR A 118 -22.57 -14.35 16.56
CA THR A 118 -21.88 -13.11 16.20
C THR A 118 -20.38 -13.32 16.09
N CYS A 119 -19.68 -12.44 15.36
CA CYS A 119 -18.22 -12.50 15.30
C CYS A 119 -17.62 -12.39 16.71
N GLU A 120 -18.19 -11.55 17.58
CA GLU A 120 -17.72 -11.37 18.95
C GLU A 120 -17.87 -12.65 19.78
N GLU A 121 -19.03 -13.30 19.73
CA GLU A 121 -19.27 -14.57 20.44
C GLU A 121 -18.35 -15.69 19.96
N TYR A 122 -18.20 -15.82 18.64
CA TYR A 122 -17.33 -16.84 18.05
C TYR A 122 -15.88 -16.65 18.48
N ILE A 123 -15.35 -15.42 18.39
CA ILE A 123 -13.97 -15.14 18.78
C ILE A 123 -13.76 -15.31 20.29
N LYS A 124 -14.71 -14.89 21.13
CA LYS A 124 -14.65 -15.13 22.58
C LYS A 124 -14.70 -16.62 22.95
N SER A 125 -15.29 -17.46 22.10
CA SER A 125 -15.32 -18.91 22.31
C SER A 125 -13.98 -19.59 22.02
N LEU A 126 -13.07 -18.93 21.29
CA LEU A 126 -11.73 -19.44 21.00
C LEU A 126 -10.80 -19.22 22.20
N VAL A 127 -11.01 -19.97 23.28
CA VAL A 127 -10.27 -19.86 24.56
C VAL A 127 -8.75 -19.95 24.38
N ALA A 128 -8.28 -20.67 23.35
CA ALA A 128 -6.86 -20.82 23.06
C ALA A 128 -6.19 -19.53 22.55
N ASN A 129 -6.94 -18.53 22.08
CA ASN A 129 -6.40 -17.33 21.43
C ASN A 129 -7.10 -16.05 21.94
N PRO A 130 -6.89 -15.65 23.21
CA PRO A 130 -7.56 -14.49 23.81
C PRO A 130 -7.21 -13.17 23.08
N ASP A 131 -6.06 -13.11 22.42
CA ASP A 131 -5.53 -11.95 21.71
C ASP A 131 -6.38 -11.55 20.48
N LEU A 132 -7.17 -12.47 19.93
CA LEU A 132 -8.04 -12.19 18.78
C LEU A 132 -9.16 -11.20 19.13
N VAL A 133 -9.54 -11.11 20.42
CA VAL A 133 -10.59 -10.19 20.88
C VAL A 133 -10.18 -8.74 20.65
N ASP A 134 -8.90 -8.41 20.82
CA ASP A 134 -8.38 -7.05 20.64
C ASP A 134 -8.36 -6.62 19.15
N ARG A 135 -8.55 -7.58 18.24
CA ARG A 135 -8.70 -7.34 16.79
C ARG A 135 -10.12 -7.18 16.31
N LEU A 136 -11.11 -7.29 17.20
CA LEU A 136 -12.48 -7.00 16.86
C LEU A 136 -12.65 -5.50 16.67
N ALA A 137 -13.03 -5.10 15.46
CA ALA A 137 -13.48 -3.74 15.20
C ALA A 137 -14.62 -3.38 16.17
N CYS A 138 -14.52 -2.21 16.80
CA CYS A 138 -15.60 -1.68 17.64
C CYS A 138 -16.74 -1.24 16.74
N VAL A 139 -17.66 -2.16 16.42
CA VAL A 139 -18.94 -1.78 15.81
C VAL A 139 -19.66 -0.96 16.86
N SER A 140 -19.87 0.33 16.59
CA SER A 140 -20.79 1.14 17.39
C SER A 140 -22.14 0.45 17.34
N ASP A 141 -22.48 -0.27 18.40
CA ASP A 141 -23.85 -0.67 18.67
C ASP A 141 -24.69 0.62 18.55
N GLU A 142 -25.63 0.64 17.60
CA GLU A 142 -26.63 1.72 17.43
C GLU A 142 -27.48 1.95 18.71
N GLY A 143 -27.22 1.24 19.81
CA GLY A 143 -27.89 1.38 21.11
C GLY A 143 -26.95 1.57 22.32
N LYS A 144 -25.64 1.77 22.13
CA LYS A 144 -24.75 2.25 23.21
C LYS A 144 -24.12 3.58 22.81
N GLU A 145 -24.96 4.50 22.35
CA GLU A 145 -24.59 5.91 22.40
C GLU A 145 -24.29 6.25 23.87
N ILE A 146 -23.07 6.66 24.13
CA ILE A 146 -22.76 7.38 25.36
C ILE A 146 -23.53 8.70 25.25
N GLU A 147 -24.78 8.71 25.73
CA GLU A 147 -25.70 9.87 25.77
C GLU A 147 -25.13 11.05 26.59
N SER A 148 -23.93 10.94 27.16
CA SER A 148 -23.35 11.96 28.04
C SER A 148 -22.25 12.84 27.42
N GLY A 149 -21.88 12.64 26.15
CA GLY A 149 -20.80 13.41 25.50
C GLY A 149 -21.28 14.66 24.76
N LYS A 150 -20.70 15.84 25.08
CA LYS A 150 -20.90 17.08 24.31
C LYS A 150 -20.55 16.84 22.82
N ILE A 151 -21.43 17.24 21.90
CA ILE A 151 -21.17 17.11 20.46
C ILE A 151 -20.04 18.07 20.07
N ILE A 152 -18.94 17.52 19.55
CA ILE A 152 -17.73 18.28 19.20
C ILE A 152 -17.79 18.69 17.72
N PHE A 153 -18.21 17.78 16.85
CA PHE A 153 -18.14 17.97 15.40
C PHE A 153 -19.51 18.11 14.71
N PRO A 154 -19.58 18.91 13.63
CA PRO A 154 -20.78 19.01 12.81
C PRO A 154 -21.09 17.71 12.07
N GLU A 155 -22.35 17.55 11.68
CA GLU A 155 -22.80 16.39 10.91
C GLU A 155 -22.24 16.42 9.48
N HIS A 156 -21.98 15.25 8.91
CA HIS A 156 -21.59 15.17 7.51
C HIS A 156 -22.83 15.21 6.63
N VAL A 157 -22.79 16.04 5.59
CA VAL A 157 -23.85 16.10 4.58
C VAL A 157 -23.91 14.76 3.83
N PRO A 158 -25.12 14.18 3.58
CA PRO A 158 -25.25 12.92 2.84
C PRO A 158 -24.64 12.99 1.43
N LEU A 159 -24.09 11.87 0.96
CA LEU A 159 -23.37 11.79 -0.32
C LEU A 159 -24.18 12.29 -1.52
N SER A 160 -25.49 12.04 -1.56
CA SER A 160 -26.38 12.52 -2.63
C SER A 160 -26.43 14.04 -2.71
N LYS A 161 -26.53 14.72 -1.56
CA LYS A 161 -26.49 16.19 -1.45
C LYS A 161 -25.10 16.75 -1.73
N LEU A 162 -24.04 16.06 -1.30
CA LEU A 162 -22.66 16.43 -1.64
C LEU A 162 -22.45 16.42 -3.16
N GLN A 163 -22.85 15.34 -3.84
CA GLN A 163 -22.74 15.23 -5.30
C GLN A 163 -23.54 16.31 -6.03
N GLN A 164 -24.75 16.63 -5.56
CA GLN A 164 -25.54 17.72 -6.13
C GLN A 164 -24.85 19.08 -5.91
N GLY A 165 -24.35 19.33 -4.70
CA GLY A 165 -23.66 20.57 -4.34
C GLY A 165 -22.34 20.77 -5.10
N ILE A 166 -21.62 19.70 -5.40
CA ILE A 166 -20.42 19.73 -6.26
C ILE A 166 -20.80 20.10 -7.69
N LYS A 167 -21.85 19.48 -8.24
CA LYS A 167 -22.33 19.78 -9.61
C LYS A 167 -22.84 21.22 -9.73
N SER A 168 -23.44 21.76 -8.69
CA SER A 168 -23.91 23.15 -8.66
C SER A 168 -22.82 24.16 -8.30
N GLY A 169 -21.58 23.72 -8.02
CA GLY A 169 -20.46 24.58 -7.64
C GLY A 169 -20.52 25.16 -6.23
N ILE A 170 -21.42 24.66 -5.37
CA ILE A 170 -21.54 25.08 -3.97
C ILE A 170 -20.40 24.47 -3.14
N TYR A 171 -20.08 23.19 -3.41
CA TYR A 171 -18.99 22.48 -2.75
C TYR A 171 -17.85 22.22 -3.73
N LEU A 172 -16.64 22.31 -3.23
CA LEU A 172 -15.42 21.95 -3.95
C LEU A 172 -14.95 20.59 -3.46
N GLN A 173 -14.68 19.67 -4.39
CA GLN A 173 -14.10 18.38 -4.08
C GLN A 173 -12.57 18.48 -4.15
N GLY A 174 -11.87 17.88 -3.20
CA GLY A 174 -10.41 17.85 -3.23
C GLY A 174 -9.79 16.82 -2.31
N THR A 175 -8.46 16.69 -2.40
CA THR A 175 -7.67 15.82 -1.52
C THR A 175 -7.26 16.59 -0.27
N TYR A 176 -7.62 16.07 0.90
CA TYR A 176 -7.28 16.65 2.19
C TYR A 176 -5.84 16.30 2.59
N ARG A 177 -5.06 17.30 3.02
CA ARG A 177 -3.68 17.17 3.47
C ARG A 177 -3.49 17.85 4.80
N ALA A 178 -3.56 17.08 5.88
CA ALA A 178 -3.16 17.54 7.21
C ALA A 178 -1.69 18.01 7.22
N SER A 179 -1.44 19.10 7.95
CA SER A 179 -0.08 19.58 8.21
C SER A 179 0.66 18.62 9.15
N ARG A 180 1.99 18.47 8.94
CA ARG A 180 2.86 17.72 9.85
C ARG A 180 3.17 18.49 11.13
N ASP A 181 3.09 19.82 11.05
CA ASP A 181 3.57 20.72 12.10
C ASP A 181 2.41 21.30 12.92
N ASN A 182 1.18 21.27 12.40
CA ASN A 182 0.02 21.81 13.09
C ASN A 182 -1.23 20.94 12.85
N TYR A 183 -1.67 20.22 13.89
CA TYR A 183 -2.86 19.35 13.79
C TYR A 183 -4.19 20.11 13.61
N LEU A 184 -4.21 21.43 13.84
CA LEU A 184 -5.38 22.30 13.63
C LEU A 184 -5.39 22.92 12.23
N GLU A 185 -4.44 22.59 11.36
CA GLU A 185 -4.34 23.12 10.01
C GLU A 185 -4.17 22.03 8.97
N ALA A 186 -4.90 22.16 7.87
CA ALA A 186 -4.77 21.32 6.70
C ALA A 186 -4.96 22.14 5.43
N THR A 187 -4.49 21.60 4.31
CA THR A 187 -4.81 22.15 2.99
C THR A 187 -5.61 21.15 2.19
N VAL A 188 -6.51 21.65 1.34
CA VAL A 188 -7.29 20.85 0.41
C VAL A 188 -6.92 21.25 -1.00
N TRP A 189 -6.45 20.27 -1.76
CA TRP A 189 -6.11 20.43 -3.17
C TRP A 189 -7.36 20.14 -3.99
N VAL A 190 -7.98 21.19 -4.53
CA VAL A 190 -9.26 21.10 -5.24
C VAL A 190 -9.05 20.45 -6.60
N HIS A 191 -9.90 19.47 -6.91
CA HIS A 191 -9.90 18.79 -8.20
C HIS A 191 -10.77 19.60 -9.18
N GLY A 192 -10.20 20.02 -10.31
CA GLY A 192 -10.95 20.68 -11.38
C GLY A 192 -10.86 22.20 -11.38
N ASP A 193 -9.79 22.70 -11.98
CA ASP A 193 -9.67 23.90 -12.81
C ASP A 193 -8.26 23.89 -13.42
N ALA A 194 -8.00 24.65 -14.48
CA ALA A 194 -6.68 24.73 -15.13
C ALA A 194 -5.56 25.31 -14.22
N GLU A 195 -5.92 25.75 -13.01
CA GLU A 195 -5.02 26.18 -11.96
C GLU A 195 -5.27 25.36 -10.69
N GLU A 196 -4.21 24.78 -10.13
CA GLU A 196 -4.26 24.07 -8.85
C GLU A 196 -4.64 25.06 -7.73
N LYS A 197 -5.92 25.04 -7.32
CA LYS A 197 -6.42 25.87 -6.21
C LYS A 197 -6.24 25.12 -4.89
N GLU A 198 -5.49 25.73 -3.98
CA GLU A 198 -5.29 25.26 -2.61
C GLU A 198 -6.19 26.05 -1.64
N VAL A 199 -6.98 25.32 -0.85
CA VAL A 199 -7.86 25.90 0.18
C VAL A 199 -7.33 25.51 1.56
N ILE A 200 -7.14 26.48 2.45
CA ILE A 200 -6.74 26.23 3.84
C ILE A 200 -7.98 25.86 4.66
N ILE A 201 -7.84 24.86 5.52
CA ILE A 201 -8.82 24.48 6.52
C ILE A 201 -8.14 24.64 7.88
N GLN A 202 -8.71 25.48 8.75
CA GLN A 202 -8.13 25.76 10.06
C GLN A 202 -9.17 25.65 11.17
N GLY A 203 -8.81 24.97 12.26
CA GLY A 203 -9.66 24.73 13.42
C GLY A 203 -10.36 23.37 13.38
N MET A 204 -10.51 22.75 14.56
CA MET A 204 -10.93 21.36 14.72
C MET A 204 -12.32 21.11 14.11
N LYS A 205 -13.25 22.06 14.30
CA LYS A 205 -14.61 21.99 13.75
C LYS A 205 -14.63 22.05 12.22
N HIS A 206 -13.71 22.80 11.60
CA HIS A 206 -13.61 22.93 10.15
C HIS A 206 -12.90 21.75 9.49
N LEU A 207 -11.92 21.12 10.16
CA LEU A 207 -11.28 19.88 9.70
C LEU A 207 -12.28 18.71 9.66
N ASN A 208 -13.26 18.73 10.56
CA ASN A 208 -14.46 17.88 10.56
C ASN A 208 -14.18 16.39 10.28
N ARG A 209 -13.36 15.77 11.13
CA ARG A 209 -13.07 14.33 11.12
C ARG A 209 -12.50 13.83 9.79
N ALA A 210 -11.77 14.66 9.05
CA ALA A 210 -10.99 14.25 7.88
C ALA A 210 -9.63 13.68 8.30
N VAL A 211 -9.13 12.69 7.55
CA VAL A 211 -7.81 12.09 7.73
C VAL A 211 -6.94 12.38 6.51
N HIS A 212 -5.62 12.43 6.68
CA HIS A 212 -4.68 12.67 5.59
C HIS A 212 -4.99 11.80 4.36
N GLU A 213 -5.03 12.43 3.18
CA GLU A 213 -5.39 11.84 1.88
C GLU A 213 -6.86 11.43 1.67
N ASP A 214 -7.76 11.75 2.59
CA ASP A 214 -9.20 11.63 2.33
C ASP A 214 -9.62 12.54 1.15
N ILE A 215 -10.62 12.08 0.39
CA ILE A 215 -11.31 12.93 -0.60
C ILE A 215 -12.50 13.58 0.09
N VAL A 216 -12.45 14.90 0.20
CA VAL A 216 -13.38 15.70 1.00
C VAL A 216 -14.19 16.66 0.12
N ALA A 217 -15.37 17.03 0.60
CA ALA A 217 -16.15 18.14 0.09
C ALA A 217 -15.96 19.35 1.01
N VAL A 218 -15.58 20.49 0.44
CA VAL A 218 -15.30 21.73 1.14
C VAL A 218 -16.29 22.81 0.73
N GLU A 219 -16.79 23.54 1.71
CA GLU A 219 -17.55 24.79 1.51
C GLU A 219 -16.59 25.96 1.81
N LEU A 220 -16.47 26.90 0.87
CA LEU A 220 -15.66 28.10 1.07
C LEU A 220 -16.32 29.03 2.08
N LEU A 221 -15.53 29.56 3.00
CA LEU A 221 -15.94 30.60 3.92
C LEU A 221 -15.96 31.97 3.21
N ALA A 222 -16.61 32.93 3.85
CA ALA A 222 -16.66 34.30 3.35
C ALA A 222 -15.24 34.92 3.35
N LYS A 223 -14.99 35.88 2.45
CA LYS A 223 -13.64 36.44 2.22
C LYS A 223 -13.04 37.14 3.44
N ASP A 224 -13.88 37.57 4.37
CA ASP A 224 -13.52 38.16 5.66
C ASP A 224 -13.04 37.12 6.68
N GLU A 225 -13.35 35.83 6.47
CA GLU A 225 -12.88 34.72 7.29
C GLU A 225 -11.65 34.00 6.69
N TRP A 226 -11.10 34.53 5.59
CA TRP A 226 -9.90 33.98 5.00
C TRP A 226 -8.70 34.15 5.92
N VAL A 227 -7.87 33.11 5.99
CA VAL A 227 -6.69 33.05 6.85
C VAL A 227 -5.42 32.93 6.01
N ALA A 228 -4.28 33.25 6.64
CA ALA A 228 -2.97 32.94 6.10
C ALA A 228 -2.44 31.65 6.73
N PRO A 229 -1.49 30.95 6.07
CA PRO A 229 -0.82 29.79 6.65
C PRO A 229 -0.20 30.12 8.02
N SER A 230 -0.41 29.24 9.01
CA SER A 230 0.18 29.42 10.33
C SER A 230 1.67 29.11 10.32
N SER A 231 2.46 29.92 11.04
CA SER A 231 3.86 29.61 11.37
C SER A 231 4.01 28.89 12.72
N VAL A 232 2.90 28.58 13.39
CA VAL A 232 2.88 27.97 14.72
C VAL A 232 2.96 26.45 14.58
N VAL A 233 3.94 25.86 15.25
CA VAL A 233 4.05 24.41 15.40
C VAL A 233 3.23 23.98 16.61
N LEU A 234 2.21 23.15 16.39
CA LEU A 234 1.33 22.60 17.41
C LEU A 234 1.37 21.07 17.36
N HIS A 235 1.65 20.47 18.52
CA HIS A 235 1.59 19.02 18.71
C HIS A 235 0.44 18.65 19.65
N ASP A 236 -0.19 17.51 19.36
CA ASP A 236 -1.20 16.93 20.22
C ASP A 236 -0.51 16.02 21.25
N ASP A 237 -0.38 16.52 22.48
CA ASP A 237 0.27 15.81 23.58
C ASP A 237 -0.63 14.73 24.21
N GLY A 238 -1.92 14.70 23.84
CA GLY A 238 -2.93 13.74 24.32
C GLY A 238 -3.18 13.78 25.83
N GLN A 239 -2.57 14.71 26.55
CA GLN A 239 -2.92 15.07 27.92
C GLN A 239 -4.08 16.07 27.83
N ASN A 240 -5.18 15.78 28.54
CA ASN A 240 -6.44 16.55 28.57
C ASN A 240 -7.41 16.24 27.42
N GLU A 241 -7.91 15.00 27.29
CA GLU A 241 -8.95 14.64 26.30
C GLU A 241 -10.23 15.49 26.41
N ASP A 242 -10.50 16.08 27.59
CA ASP A 242 -11.78 16.70 27.94
C ASP A 242 -11.76 18.25 27.99
N ASP A 243 -10.61 18.89 27.71
CA ASP A 243 -10.38 20.31 28.02
C ASP A 243 -10.51 21.21 26.79
N ILE A 244 -11.73 21.24 26.23
CA ILE A 244 -12.10 21.97 24.99
C ILE A 244 -11.75 23.47 25.09
N GLU A 245 -11.79 24.06 26.29
CA GLU A 245 -11.48 25.48 26.51
C GLU A 245 -10.02 25.82 26.13
N LYS A 246 -9.07 24.91 26.40
CA LYS A 246 -7.67 25.08 25.99
C LYS A 246 -7.46 24.96 24.47
N GLU A 247 -8.34 24.25 23.78
CA GLU A 247 -8.29 24.17 22.31
C GLU A 247 -8.78 25.47 21.68
N GLU A 248 -9.85 26.06 22.20
CA GLU A 248 -10.35 27.36 21.73
C GLU A 248 -9.30 28.46 21.97
N GLU A 249 -8.53 28.40 23.06
CA GLU A 249 -7.37 29.29 23.28
C GLU A 249 -6.26 29.10 22.22
N LYS A 250 -5.91 27.84 21.89
CA LYS A 250 -4.92 27.53 20.84
C LYS A 250 -5.41 27.97 19.45
N GLU A 251 -6.69 27.78 19.15
CA GLU A 251 -7.31 28.27 17.90
C GLU A 251 -7.31 29.80 17.82
N ASN A 252 -7.52 30.49 18.94
CA ASN A 252 -7.46 31.95 18.97
C ASN A 252 -6.02 32.48 18.77
N ALA A 253 -5.00 31.77 19.27
CA ALA A 253 -3.60 32.10 19.03
C ALA A 253 -3.20 32.00 17.54
N LEU A 254 -3.87 31.13 16.77
CA LEU A 254 -3.65 30.99 15.32
C LEU A 254 -4.14 32.19 14.50
N LYS A 255 -5.08 32.99 15.04
CA LYS A 255 -5.70 34.15 14.36
C LYS A 255 -4.92 35.46 14.50
N THR A 256 -3.62 35.41 14.80
CA THR A 256 -2.80 36.62 14.96
C THR A 256 -2.83 37.47 13.68
N SER A 257 -2.86 38.81 13.80
CA SER A 257 -3.11 39.76 12.71
C SER A 257 -2.11 39.66 11.55
N VAL A 258 -2.50 39.00 10.46
CA VAL A 258 -1.69 38.85 9.24
C VAL A 258 -2.00 39.96 8.23
N LYS A 259 -1.01 40.33 7.41
CA LYS A 259 -1.18 41.26 6.28
C LYS A 259 -2.22 40.71 5.28
N LYS A 260 -3.13 41.57 4.80
CA LYS A 260 -4.19 41.21 3.84
C LYS A 260 -3.69 40.54 2.55
N ASP A 261 -2.47 40.86 2.12
CA ASP A 261 -1.86 40.28 0.90
C ASP A 261 -1.45 38.80 1.05
N MET A 262 -1.48 38.23 2.26
CA MET A 262 -1.15 36.82 2.51
C MET A 262 -2.38 35.93 2.76
N LEU A 263 -3.59 36.50 2.71
CA LEU A 263 -4.82 35.74 2.90
C LEU A 263 -5.03 34.78 1.75
N ARG A 264 -5.29 33.51 2.08
CA ARG A 264 -5.60 32.46 1.12
C ARG A 264 -7.06 32.01 1.28
N PRO A 265 -7.68 31.43 0.24
CA PRO A 265 -9.01 30.86 0.36
C PRO A 265 -9.11 29.90 1.54
N THR A 266 -10.10 30.12 2.40
CA THR A 266 -10.36 29.28 3.58
C THR A 266 -11.71 28.60 3.47
N GLY A 267 -11.79 27.35 3.93
CA GLY A 267 -13.01 26.56 3.86
C GLY A 267 -13.23 25.72 5.11
N LYS A 268 -14.37 25.03 5.11
CA LYS A 268 -14.72 23.99 6.09
C LYS A 268 -15.09 22.70 5.37
N VAL A 269 -14.69 21.57 5.93
CA VAL A 269 -15.07 20.24 5.43
C VAL A 269 -16.52 19.97 5.85
N VAL A 270 -17.39 19.74 4.86
CA VAL A 270 -18.81 19.46 5.10
C VAL A 270 -19.16 17.98 5.01
N GLY A 271 -18.28 17.17 4.40
CA GLY A 271 -18.46 15.74 4.28
C GLY A 271 -17.28 15.06 3.60
N ILE A 272 -17.23 13.75 3.75
CA ILE A 272 -16.16 12.90 3.21
C ILE A 272 -16.73 12.06 2.08
N ILE A 273 -16.18 12.20 0.89
CA ILE A 273 -16.63 11.49 -0.32
C ILE A 273 -16.00 10.10 -0.37
N LYS A 274 -14.71 10.00 -0.05
CA LYS A 274 -13.97 8.75 -0.01
C LYS A 274 -12.93 8.79 1.11
N ARG A 275 -12.99 7.80 2.00
CA ARG A 275 -11.97 7.57 3.03
C ARG A 275 -10.73 6.91 2.42
N ASN A 276 -9.54 7.31 2.85
CA ASN A 276 -8.28 6.69 2.50
C ASN A 276 -7.59 6.07 3.73
N TRP A 277 -8.36 5.40 4.58
CA TRP A 277 -7.82 4.74 5.76
C TRP A 277 -7.01 3.51 5.39
N ARG A 278 -5.89 3.36 6.09
CA ARG A 278 -5.01 2.19 6.05
C ARG A 278 -4.68 1.77 7.49
N PRO A 279 -4.12 0.57 7.69
CA PRO A 279 -3.49 0.26 8.97
C PRO A 279 -2.34 1.24 9.22
N PHE A 280 -2.27 1.76 10.45
CA PHE A 280 -1.25 2.72 10.89
C PHE A 280 -0.33 2.06 11.91
N CYS A 281 0.96 2.25 11.76
CA CYS A 281 1.98 1.82 12.71
C CYS A 281 2.22 2.92 13.75
N GLY A 282 2.50 2.54 14.99
CA GLY A 282 2.68 3.50 16.07
C GLY A 282 2.90 2.82 17.41
N MET A 283 2.61 3.53 18.49
CA MET A 283 2.83 3.06 19.86
C MET A 283 1.61 3.31 20.75
N LEU A 284 1.46 2.47 21.77
CA LEU A 284 0.44 2.66 22.78
C LEU A 284 0.83 3.75 23.78
N SER A 285 -0.05 4.73 23.94
CA SER A 285 -0.03 5.70 25.04
C SER A 285 -1.05 5.25 26.09
N LYS A 286 -0.55 4.51 27.07
CA LYS A 286 -1.36 3.91 28.13
C LYS A 286 -2.01 4.99 29.00
N SER A 287 -3.30 4.81 29.32
CA SER A 287 -3.98 5.59 30.35
C SER A 287 -3.29 5.44 31.71
N GLN A 288 -3.25 6.50 32.50
CA GLN A 288 -2.72 6.45 33.87
C GLN A 288 -3.57 5.57 34.80
N ILE A 289 -4.83 5.30 34.42
CA ILE A 289 -5.74 4.43 35.16
C ILE A 289 -5.42 2.97 34.81
N LYS A 290 -4.91 2.20 35.77
CA LYS A 290 -4.45 0.80 35.56
C LYS A 290 -5.54 -0.16 35.08
N GLU A 291 -6.79 0.07 35.46
CA GLU A 291 -7.94 -0.79 35.10
C GLU A 291 -8.64 -0.32 33.81
N ALA A 292 -8.22 0.81 33.25
CA ALA A 292 -8.81 1.28 32.00
C ALA A 292 -8.48 0.31 30.88
N ARG A 293 -9.50 -0.03 30.08
CA ARG A 293 -9.35 -0.80 28.85
C ARG A 293 -9.15 0.07 27.62
N ARG A 294 -9.48 1.37 27.75
CA ARG A 294 -9.37 2.36 26.67
C ARG A 294 -8.03 3.07 26.81
N HIS A 295 -7.27 3.04 25.73
CA HIS A 295 -5.95 3.65 25.63
C HIS A 295 -5.89 4.48 24.35
N LEU A 296 -4.94 5.42 24.29
CA LEU A 296 -4.64 6.14 23.06
C LEU A 296 -3.50 5.45 22.33
N PHE A 297 -3.62 5.35 21.02
CA PHE A 297 -2.57 4.95 20.12
C PHE A 297 -2.03 6.21 19.43
N THR A 298 -0.71 6.35 19.44
CA THR A 298 0.00 7.44 18.77
C THR A 298 0.63 6.91 17.48
N PRO A 299 0.09 7.27 16.29
CA PRO A 299 0.65 6.88 15.01
C PRO A 299 2.07 7.43 14.81
N ALA A 300 2.87 6.74 13.99
CA ALA A 300 4.21 7.20 13.59
C ALA A 300 4.13 8.41 12.65
N ASP A 301 3.13 8.47 11.77
CA ASP A 301 2.85 9.66 10.95
C ASP A 301 2.11 10.73 11.76
N ARG A 302 2.78 11.85 12.01
CA ARG A 302 2.25 13.00 12.77
C ARG A 302 1.02 13.66 12.15
N ARG A 303 0.73 13.38 10.87
CA ARG A 303 -0.48 13.88 10.18
C ARG A 303 -1.75 13.12 10.55
N ILE A 304 -1.60 11.98 11.21
CA ILE A 304 -2.71 11.13 11.64
C ILE A 304 -2.99 11.45 13.11
N PRO A 305 -4.25 11.74 13.49
CA PRO A 305 -4.59 11.98 14.89
C PRO A 305 -4.38 10.70 15.72
N ARG A 306 -4.22 10.86 17.03
CA ARG A 306 -4.23 9.73 17.95
C ARG A 306 -5.55 8.95 17.81
N ILE A 307 -5.49 7.64 18.02
CA ILE A 307 -6.63 6.73 17.85
C ILE A 307 -6.95 6.09 19.19
N ARG A 308 -8.22 6.10 19.59
CA ARG A 308 -8.66 5.38 20.79
C ARG A 308 -8.83 3.90 20.47
N ILE A 309 -8.16 3.05 21.23
CA ILE A 309 -8.28 1.59 21.11
C ILE A 309 -8.70 0.96 22.44
N GLU A 310 -9.41 -0.16 22.38
CA GLU A 310 -9.75 -0.98 23.55
C GLU A 310 -8.89 -2.26 23.55
N THR A 311 -8.10 -2.48 24.60
CA THR A 311 -7.24 -3.67 24.73
C THR A 311 -7.07 -4.02 26.21
N ARG A 312 -6.90 -5.32 26.49
CA ARG A 312 -6.53 -5.82 27.83
C ARG A 312 -5.03 -6.04 27.97
N GLN A 313 -4.28 -5.87 26.88
CA GLN A 313 -2.85 -6.19 26.77
C GLN A 313 -1.96 -4.95 26.90
N ALA A 314 -2.48 -3.87 27.48
CA ALA A 314 -1.79 -2.59 27.54
C ALA A 314 -0.39 -2.68 28.16
N ASP A 315 -0.20 -3.53 29.17
CA ASP A 315 1.10 -3.77 29.80
C ASP A 315 2.10 -4.47 28.86
N THR A 316 1.63 -5.37 28.00
CA THR A 316 2.48 -6.12 27.05
C THR A 316 2.80 -5.30 25.80
N LEU A 317 1.86 -4.45 25.38
CA LEU A 317 2.01 -3.59 24.21
C LEU A 317 2.76 -2.29 24.53
N GLU A 318 2.96 -1.96 25.81
CA GLU A 318 3.76 -0.82 26.22
C GLU A 318 5.22 -0.97 25.76
N GLY A 319 5.75 0.08 25.13
CA GLY A 319 7.09 0.05 24.53
C GLY A 319 7.22 -0.78 23.25
N GLN A 320 6.12 -1.37 22.74
CA GLN A 320 6.10 -2.09 21.47
C GLN A 320 5.60 -1.18 20.33
N ARG A 321 6.05 -1.46 19.11
CA ARG A 321 5.48 -0.96 17.86
C ARG A 321 4.30 -1.83 17.46
N ILE A 322 3.12 -1.22 17.31
CA ILE A 322 1.89 -1.93 16.98
C ILE A 322 1.23 -1.32 15.74
N ILE A 323 0.37 -2.10 15.09
CA ILE A 323 -0.50 -1.68 13.99
C ILE A 323 -1.91 -1.54 14.52
N VAL A 324 -2.57 -0.42 14.19
CA VAL A 324 -3.97 -0.13 14.51
C VAL A 324 -4.72 0.27 13.24
N ALA A 325 -5.95 -0.19 13.08
CA ALA A 325 -6.86 0.24 12.02
C ALA A 325 -7.98 1.11 12.59
N ILE A 326 -8.34 2.19 11.88
CA ILE A 326 -9.46 3.06 12.24
C ILE A 326 -10.78 2.38 11.85
N ASP A 327 -11.71 2.32 12.81
CA ASP A 327 -13.05 1.77 12.60
C ASP A 327 -14.06 2.86 12.25
N GLY A 328 -13.95 4.02 12.92
CA GLY A 328 -14.92 5.10 12.81
C GLY A 328 -14.53 6.32 13.63
N TRP A 329 -15.13 7.47 13.30
CA TRP A 329 -14.95 8.69 14.07
C TRP A 329 -16.31 9.32 14.39
N PRO A 330 -16.86 9.08 15.60
CA PRO A 330 -18.16 9.60 15.99
C PRO A 330 -18.09 11.09 16.36
N ARG A 331 -19.23 11.78 16.30
CA ARG A 331 -19.32 13.26 16.46
C ARG A 331 -19.03 13.76 17.86
N ASN A 332 -19.20 12.90 18.85
CA ASN A 332 -19.00 13.17 20.28
C ASN A 332 -17.59 12.78 20.77
N SER A 333 -16.69 12.37 19.87
CA SER A 333 -15.35 11.93 20.24
C SER A 333 -14.28 12.78 19.58
N ARG A 334 -13.36 13.32 20.38
CA ARG A 334 -12.17 14.05 19.90
C ARG A 334 -11.28 13.17 19.01
N TYR A 335 -11.13 11.90 19.34
CA TYR A 335 -10.30 10.94 18.60
C TYR A 335 -11.15 9.90 17.86
N PRO A 336 -10.70 9.39 16.70
CA PRO A 336 -11.29 8.20 16.08
C PRO A 336 -11.16 6.98 16.98
N ASN A 337 -12.10 6.04 16.84
CA ASN A 337 -12.00 4.71 17.44
C ASN A 337 -11.33 3.76 16.43
N GLY A 338 -10.53 2.84 16.94
CA GLY A 338 -9.90 1.79 16.14
C GLY A 338 -9.63 0.53 16.96
N HIS A 339 -9.09 -0.48 16.29
CA HIS A 339 -8.75 -1.75 16.89
C HIS A 339 -7.30 -2.14 16.60
N PHE A 340 -6.74 -2.98 17.48
CA PHE A 340 -5.39 -3.50 17.32
C PHE A 340 -5.37 -4.54 16.19
N VAL A 341 -4.35 -4.50 15.34
CA VAL A 341 -4.20 -5.45 14.23
C VAL A 341 -3.05 -6.42 14.48
N LYS A 342 -1.88 -5.92 14.87
CA LYS A 342 -0.68 -6.74 15.01
C LYS A 342 0.38 -6.05 15.87
N ASN A 343 1.13 -6.82 16.66
CA ASN A 343 2.37 -6.38 17.30
C ASN A 343 3.56 -6.65 16.34
N LEU A 344 4.39 -5.64 16.13
CA LEU A 344 5.58 -5.74 15.27
C LEU A 344 6.83 -6.12 16.07
N GLY A 345 6.96 -5.62 17.30
CA GLY A 345 8.12 -5.84 18.16
C GLY A 345 8.48 -4.62 19.02
N SER A 346 9.62 -4.69 19.70
CA SER A 346 10.06 -3.63 20.62
C SER A 346 10.49 -2.36 19.88
N ALA A 347 10.16 -1.18 20.43
CA ALA A 347 10.65 0.08 19.89
C ALA A 347 12.18 0.17 19.98
N GLY A 348 12.81 0.67 18.92
CA GLY A 348 14.27 0.75 18.80
C GLY A 348 14.96 -0.54 18.34
N ASP A 349 14.23 -1.66 18.25
CA ASP A 349 14.70 -2.85 17.56
C ASP A 349 14.76 -2.61 16.05
N LYS A 350 15.87 -3.01 15.44
CA LYS A 350 16.23 -2.65 14.07
C LYS A 350 15.26 -3.26 13.05
N GLU A 351 14.98 -4.54 13.17
CA GLU A 351 14.05 -5.27 12.33
C GLU A 351 12.63 -4.70 12.45
N THR A 352 12.24 -4.35 13.68
CA THR A 352 10.94 -3.74 13.98
C THR A 352 10.78 -2.36 13.34
N GLU A 353 11.74 -1.45 13.53
CA GLU A 353 11.69 -0.10 12.95
C GLU A 353 11.74 -0.14 11.42
N THR A 354 12.50 -1.08 10.84
CA THR A 354 12.51 -1.33 9.39
C THR A 354 11.13 -1.75 8.89
N GLN A 355 10.45 -2.65 9.60
CA GLN A 355 9.10 -3.09 9.23
C GLN A 355 8.08 -1.95 9.34
N VAL A 356 8.15 -1.14 10.40
CA VAL A 356 7.30 0.06 10.56
C VAL A 356 7.49 1.02 9.39
N LEU A 357 8.74 1.31 9.01
CA LEU A 357 9.06 2.20 7.91
C LEU A 357 8.45 1.71 6.59
N LEU A 358 8.61 0.43 6.29
CA LEU A 358 8.08 -0.20 5.07
C LEU A 358 6.54 -0.16 5.03
N LEU A 359 5.87 -0.42 6.14
CA LEU A 359 4.40 -0.39 6.23
C LEU A 359 3.85 1.03 6.09
N GLU A 360 4.48 2.03 6.73
CA GLU A 360 4.02 3.42 6.66
C GLU A 360 4.14 4.03 5.26
N HIS A 361 5.06 3.52 4.44
CA HIS A 361 5.27 3.95 3.05
C HIS A 361 4.66 2.98 2.02
N ASP A 362 3.80 2.07 2.47
CA ASP A 362 3.12 1.07 1.63
C ASP A 362 4.08 0.27 0.72
N VAL A 363 5.26 -0.07 1.25
CA VAL A 363 6.28 -0.87 0.54
C VAL A 363 5.99 -2.36 0.78
N PRO A 364 5.57 -3.13 -0.24
CA PRO A 364 5.30 -4.55 -0.08
C PRO A 364 6.60 -5.31 0.16
N HIS A 365 6.75 -5.85 1.37
CA HIS A 365 7.97 -6.54 1.81
C HIS A 365 7.73 -8.02 2.16
N GLN A 366 6.57 -8.54 1.76
CA GLN A 366 6.23 -9.96 1.90
C GLN A 366 7.02 -10.80 0.87
N ALA A 367 7.22 -12.08 1.18
CA ALA A 367 7.79 -13.02 0.23
C ALA A 367 6.90 -13.15 -1.02
N PHE A 368 7.52 -13.44 -2.16
CA PHE A 368 6.79 -13.70 -3.40
C PHE A 368 5.90 -14.95 -3.24
N SER A 369 4.66 -14.87 -3.71
CA SER A 369 3.72 -16.00 -3.61
C SER A 369 4.13 -17.15 -4.53
N GLN A 370 3.62 -18.35 -4.24
CA GLN A 370 3.90 -19.52 -5.07
C GLN A 370 3.42 -19.35 -6.52
N SER A 371 2.35 -18.58 -6.73
CA SER A 371 1.87 -18.25 -8.08
C SER A 371 2.91 -17.46 -8.87
N VAL A 372 3.59 -16.50 -8.24
CA VAL A 372 4.69 -15.71 -8.83
C VAL A 372 5.89 -16.62 -9.12
N LEU A 373 6.29 -17.42 -8.13
CA LEU A 373 7.45 -18.31 -8.26
C LEU A 373 7.25 -19.38 -9.34
N SER A 374 6.00 -19.79 -9.63
CA SER A 374 5.69 -20.77 -10.68
C SER A 374 6.04 -20.31 -12.09
N PHE A 375 6.13 -18.98 -12.33
CA PHE A 375 6.53 -18.39 -13.61
C PHE A 375 8.05 -18.26 -13.78
N LEU A 376 8.83 -18.58 -12.74
CA LEU A 376 10.28 -18.61 -12.87
C LEU A 376 10.73 -19.77 -13.76
N PRO A 377 11.78 -19.57 -14.57
CA PRO A 377 12.35 -20.66 -15.34
C PRO A 377 12.89 -21.76 -14.42
N LYS A 378 12.74 -23.02 -14.84
CA LYS A 378 13.31 -24.15 -14.11
C LYS A 378 14.83 -24.11 -14.19
N MET A 379 15.49 -24.41 -13.07
CA MET A 379 16.94 -24.53 -13.02
C MET A 379 17.38 -25.99 -13.27
N PRO A 380 18.52 -26.22 -13.94
CA PRO A 380 19.43 -25.23 -14.52
C PRO A 380 18.88 -24.58 -15.80
N TRP A 381 19.05 -23.27 -15.95
CA TRP A 381 18.65 -22.51 -17.14
C TRP A 381 19.86 -22.21 -18.03
N SER A 382 19.69 -22.33 -19.34
CA SER A 382 20.69 -21.96 -20.35
C SER A 382 20.03 -21.34 -21.57
N ILE A 383 20.80 -20.53 -22.32
CA ILE A 383 20.33 -19.88 -23.54
C ILE A 383 20.03 -20.95 -24.59
N THR A 384 18.80 -20.94 -25.11
CA THR A 384 18.36 -21.93 -26.09
C THR A 384 18.66 -21.51 -27.53
N LYS A 385 18.66 -22.48 -28.46
CA LYS A 385 18.76 -22.19 -29.90
C LYS A 385 17.61 -21.30 -30.40
N GLN A 386 16.44 -21.38 -29.77
CA GLN A 386 15.30 -20.52 -30.12
C GLN A 386 15.56 -19.06 -29.71
N ASP A 387 16.17 -18.84 -28.55
CA ASP A 387 16.56 -17.50 -28.10
C ASP A 387 17.58 -16.87 -29.03
N MET A 388 18.54 -17.66 -29.52
CA MET A 388 19.57 -17.20 -30.46
C MET A 388 19.00 -16.79 -31.82
N LYS A 389 17.86 -17.35 -32.26
CA LYS A 389 17.32 -17.11 -33.60
C LYS A 389 17.00 -15.64 -33.88
N TYR A 390 16.54 -14.91 -32.86
CA TYR A 390 16.11 -13.52 -32.98
C TYR A 390 17.02 -12.56 -32.22
N ARG A 391 18.22 -13.01 -31.83
CA ARG A 391 19.20 -12.24 -31.08
C ARG A 391 20.50 -12.17 -31.83
N GLU A 392 21.11 -11.01 -31.81
CA GLU A 392 22.44 -10.83 -32.32
C GLU A 392 23.49 -11.36 -31.34
N ASP A 393 24.49 -12.05 -31.88
CA ASP A 393 25.60 -12.56 -31.07
C ASP A 393 26.69 -11.51 -30.92
N LEU A 394 26.76 -10.90 -29.74
CA LEU A 394 27.71 -9.86 -29.37
C LEU A 394 28.74 -10.37 -28.35
N ARG A 395 28.84 -11.69 -28.12
CA ARG A 395 29.74 -12.28 -27.11
C ARG A 395 31.23 -12.10 -27.42
N HIS A 396 31.54 -11.76 -28.67
CA HIS A 396 32.88 -11.43 -29.15
C HIS A 396 33.34 -10.03 -28.75
N LEU A 397 32.42 -9.14 -28.31
CA LEU A 397 32.75 -7.79 -27.88
C LEU A 397 33.35 -7.78 -26.47
N CYS A 398 34.25 -6.81 -26.23
CA CYS A 398 34.83 -6.57 -24.92
C CYS A 398 33.91 -5.67 -24.09
N VAL A 399 32.87 -6.29 -23.52
CA VAL A 399 31.87 -5.64 -22.66
C VAL A 399 32.33 -5.71 -21.19
N CYS A 400 32.12 -4.65 -20.42
CA CYS A 400 32.30 -4.65 -18.97
C CYS A 400 31.17 -3.89 -18.26
N SER A 401 30.89 -4.23 -16.99
CA SER A 401 30.00 -3.45 -16.13
C SER A 401 30.80 -2.64 -15.10
N VAL A 402 30.25 -1.51 -14.66
CA VAL A 402 30.84 -0.66 -13.62
C VAL A 402 29.77 -0.34 -12.58
N ASP A 403 29.91 -0.92 -11.40
CA ASP A 403 28.84 -0.97 -10.39
C ASP A 403 29.34 -0.49 -9.01
N PRO A 404 28.43 -0.15 -8.09
CA PRO A 404 28.78 0.03 -6.68
C PRO A 404 29.37 -1.25 -6.05
N PRO A 405 30.22 -1.14 -5.02
CA PRO A 405 30.67 -2.30 -4.26
C PRO A 405 29.49 -3.11 -3.70
N GLY A 406 29.51 -4.43 -3.89
CA GLY A 406 28.45 -5.33 -3.42
C GLY A 406 27.20 -5.41 -4.30
N CYS A 407 27.18 -4.76 -5.46
CA CYS A 407 26.09 -4.90 -6.44
C CYS A 407 25.95 -6.36 -6.91
N THR A 408 24.70 -6.84 -6.99
CA THR A 408 24.38 -8.21 -7.46
C THR A 408 23.43 -8.21 -8.65
N ASP A 409 22.62 -7.17 -8.74
CA ASP A 409 21.65 -6.80 -9.77
C ASP A 409 22.32 -5.88 -10.82
N ILE A 410 23.24 -6.46 -11.60
CA ILE A 410 23.96 -5.73 -12.64
C ILE A 410 23.05 -5.58 -13.86
N ASP A 411 22.45 -4.40 -14.01
CA ASP A 411 21.48 -4.11 -15.06
C ASP A 411 22.11 -3.65 -16.37
N ASP A 412 23.24 -2.94 -16.30
CA ASP A 412 23.91 -2.36 -17.45
C ASP A 412 25.36 -2.84 -17.62
N ALA A 413 25.76 -2.94 -18.88
CA ALA A 413 27.13 -3.17 -19.28
C ALA A 413 27.46 -2.35 -20.52
N LEU A 414 28.72 -1.95 -20.66
CA LEU A 414 29.17 -0.99 -21.66
C LEU A 414 30.33 -1.55 -22.49
N HIS A 415 30.45 -1.07 -23.72
CA HIS A 415 31.70 -1.19 -24.48
C HIS A 415 31.94 0.05 -25.34
N CYS A 416 33.19 0.26 -25.71
CA CYS A 416 33.64 1.25 -26.67
C CYS A 416 34.79 0.65 -27.49
N ARG A 417 34.67 0.70 -28.83
CA ARG A 417 35.74 0.28 -29.75
C ARG A 417 35.87 1.26 -30.90
N GLU A 418 37.08 1.34 -31.45
CA GLU A 418 37.34 2.08 -32.68
C GLU A 418 36.97 1.21 -33.89
N LEU A 419 36.36 1.83 -34.90
CA LEU A 419 35.99 1.20 -36.16
C LEU A 419 37.08 1.49 -37.21
N GLU A 420 37.14 0.66 -38.26
CA GLU A 420 38.12 0.80 -39.35
C GLU A 420 38.05 2.16 -40.07
N ASN A 421 36.88 2.81 -40.05
CA ASN A 421 36.67 4.13 -40.63
C ASN A 421 37.09 5.30 -39.73
N GLY A 422 37.66 5.03 -38.55
CA GLY A 422 38.08 6.02 -37.56
C GLY A 422 36.95 6.57 -36.68
N ASN A 423 35.72 6.07 -36.83
CA ASN A 423 34.64 6.36 -35.88
C ASN A 423 34.73 5.45 -34.65
N ILE A 424 33.96 5.79 -33.63
CA ILE A 424 33.87 5.01 -32.39
C ILE A 424 32.50 4.33 -32.35
N GLU A 425 32.48 3.02 -32.12
CA GLU A 425 31.26 2.30 -31.74
C GLU A 425 31.15 2.28 -30.21
N VAL A 426 30.01 2.71 -29.69
CA VAL A 426 29.66 2.68 -28.26
C VAL A 426 28.41 1.82 -28.10
N GLY A 427 28.46 0.86 -27.20
CA GLY A 427 27.29 0.05 -26.85
C GLY A 427 26.93 0.18 -25.37
N VAL A 428 25.63 0.32 -25.12
CA VAL A 428 25.01 0.13 -23.81
C VAL A 428 24.12 -1.11 -23.92
N HIS A 429 24.38 -2.07 -23.04
CA HIS A 429 23.70 -3.37 -23.00
C HIS A 429 22.92 -3.44 -21.69
N ILE A 430 21.59 -3.52 -21.78
CA ILE A 430 20.69 -3.59 -20.63
C ILE A 430 20.18 -5.02 -20.47
N ALA A 431 20.08 -5.53 -19.25
CA ALA A 431 19.51 -6.83 -18.94
C ALA A 431 18.15 -7.05 -19.63
N ASP A 432 17.96 -8.15 -20.38
CA ASP A 432 16.70 -8.40 -21.09
C ASP A 432 15.65 -9.08 -20.20
N VAL A 433 15.18 -8.34 -19.19
CA VAL A 433 14.15 -8.79 -18.24
C VAL A 433 12.84 -9.17 -18.96
N SER A 434 12.53 -8.50 -20.09
CA SER A 434 11.32 -8.74 -20.90
C SER A 434 11.24 -10.15 -21.51
N HIS A 435 12.36 -10.88 -21.52
CA HIS A 435 12.38 -12.28 -21.91
C HIS A 435 11.71 -13.18 -20.85
N PHE A 436 11.96 -12.88 -19.57
CA PHE A 436 11.51 -13.68 -18.42
C PHE A 436 10.16 -13.21 -17.89
N ILE A 437 9.91 -11.90 -17.87
CA ILE A 437 8.65 -11.32 -17.38
C ILE A 437 7.77 -11.02 -18.59
N ARG A 438 6.64 -11.74 -18.70
CA ARG A 438 5.68 -11.61 -19.80
C ARG A 438 4.40 -10.93 -19.29
N PRO A 439 3.80 -10.02 -20.08
CA PRO A 439 2.64 -9.25 -19.63
C PRO A 439 1.46 -10.12 -19.17
N GLY A 440 0.78 -9.67 -18.12
CA GLY A 440 -0.50 -10.24 -17.66
C GLY A 440 -0.38 -11.56 -16.88
N ASN A 441 0.82 -11.95 -16.46
CA ASN A 441 1.01 -13.07 -15.54
C ASN A 441 1.22 -12.58 -14.10
N ALA A 442 1.17 -13.50 -13.12
CA ALA A 442 1.28 -13.14 -11.70
C ALA A 442 2.62 -12.46 -11.35
N LEU A 443 3.71 -12.83 -12.05
CA LEU A 443 5.02 -12.22 -11.86
C LEU A 443 5.04 -10.75 -12.33
N ASP A 444 4.45 -10.47 -13.49
CA ASP A 444 4.27 -9.12 -14.03
C ASP A 444 3.37 -8.26 -13.12
N GLU A 445 2.23 -8.79 -12.68
CA GLU A 445 1.32 -8.07 -11.79
C GLU A 445 1.96 -7.72 -10.43
N GLU A 446 2.70 -8.66 -9.83
CA GLU A 446 3.39 -8.42 -8.56
C GLU A 446 4.56 -7.43 -8.73
N SER A 447 5.34 -7.54 -9.81
CA SER A 447 6.39 -6.58 -10.11
C SER A 447 5.84 -5.18 -10.40
N ALA A 448 4.72 -5.08 -11.12
CA ALA A 448 4.03 -3.82 -11.36
C ALA A 448 3.47 -3.21 -10.06
N LYS A 449 2.95 -4.05 -9.15
CA LYS A 449 2.48 -3.63 -7.83
C LYS A 449 3.62 -3.09 -6.95
N ARG A 450 4.80 -3.73 -6.97
CA ARG A 450 5.99 -3.24 -6.26
C ARG A 450 6.55 -1.97 -6.90
N GLY A 451 6.47 -1.87 -8.22
CA GLY A 451 6.83 -0.69 -9.02
C GLY A 451 8.32 -0.38 -9.11
N THR A 452 9.07 -0.59 -8.03
CA THR A 452 10.52 -0.41 -7.95
C THR A 452 11.13 -1.30 -6.87
N THR A 453 12.44 -1.56 -6.98
CA THR A 453 13.22 -2.13 -5.88
C THR A 453 13.50 -1.02 -4.86
N VAL A 454 13.20 -1.26 -3.59
CA VAL A 454 13.45 -0.28 -2.51
C VAL A 454 14.75 -0.62 -1.81
N TYR A 455 15.70 0.32 -1.82
CA TYR A 455 17.00 0.18 -1.16
C TYR A 455 16.98 0.91 0.19
N LEU A 456 17.22 0.15 1.26
CA LEU A 456 17.49 0.65 2.61
C LEU A 456 18.98 0.47 2.91
N CYS A 457 19.44 1.03 4.03
CA CYS A 457 20.86 0.97 4.42
C CYS A 457 21.44 -0.46 4.46
N GLU A 458 20.61 -1.46 4.78
CA GLU A 458 21.05 -2.86 4.96
C GLU A 458 20.19 -3.89 4.25
N LYS A 459 19.06 -3.45 3.68
CA LYS A 459 18.09 -4.35 3.08
C LYS A 459 17.66 -3.81 1.73
N ARG A 460 17.57 -4.71 0.76
CA ARG A 460 16.97 -4.46 -0.55
C ARG A 460 15.65 -5.20 -0.60
N ILE A 461 14.57 -4.50 -0.93
CA ILE A 461 13.25 -5.10 -1.16
C ILE A 461 13.09 -5.25 -2.67
N ASP A 462 13.30 -6.47 -3.17
CA ASP A 462 13.33 -6.73 -4.60
C ASP A 462 11.96 -6.55 -5.27
N MET A 463 11.96 -5.92 -6.45
CA MET A 463 10.80 -5.87 -7.34
C MET A 463 10.48 -7.22 -8.01
N VAL A 464 11.51 -8.04 -8.24
CA VAL A 464 11.42 -9.34 -8.91
C VAL A 464 12.15 -10.40 -8.05
N PRO A 465 11.80 -11.69 -8.14
CA PRO A 465 12.48 -12.73 -7.36
C PRO A 465 14.00 -12.76 -7.57
N GLU A 466 14.74 -13.08 -6.51
CA GLU A 466 16.22 -13.08 -6.48
C GLU A 466 16.87 -13.88 -7.62
N LEU A 467 16.22 -14.99 -8.03
CA LEU A 467 16.68 -15.80 -9.15
C LEU A 467 16.75 -15.00 -10.48
N LEU A 468 15.84 -14.05 -10.68
CA LEU A 468 15.88 -13.17 -11.84
C LEU A 468 16.83 -11.99 -11.60
N SER A 469 16.66 -11.25 -10.51
CA SER A 469 17.42 -10.01 -10.26
C SER A 469 18.92 -10.27 -10.11
N SER A 470 19.32 -11.14 -9.20
CA SER A 470 20.74 -11.35 -8.84
C SER A 470 21.44 -12.42 -9.68
N ASN A 471 20.71 -13.15 -10.53
CA ASN A 471 21.27 -14.23 -11.34
C ASN A 471 20.92 -14.13 -12.83
N LEU A 472 19.71 -14.52 -13.24
CA LEU A 472 19.44 -14.77 -14.65
C LEU A 472 19.45 -13.51 -15.53
N CYS A 473 18.94 -12.39 -15.01
CA CYS A 473 18.95 -11.10 -15.71
C CYS A 473 20.27 -10.35 -15.50
N SER A 474 20.88 -10.47 -14.32
CA SER A 474 22.15 -9.81 -13.98
C SER A 474 23.25 -10.14 -14.99
N LEU A 475 23.87 -9.10 -15.54
CA LEU A 475 24.92 -9.15 -16.57
C LEU A 475 26.30 -9.53 -15.98
N ARG A 476 26.32 -10.58 -15.16
CA ARG A 476 27.51 -11.10 -14.48
C ARG A 476 28.65 -11.41 -15.44
N SER A 477 29.86 -11.19 -14.97
CA SER A 477 31.08 -11.49 -15.74
C SER A 477 31.24 -12.99 -16.06
N ASN A 478 31.81 -13.25 -17.23
CA ASN A 478 32.17 -14.55 -17.78
C ASN A 478 31.02 -15.54 -17.95
N VAL A 479 29.78 -15.06 -18.02
CA VAL A 479 28.58 -15.86 -18.29
C VAL A 479 27.81 -15.24 -19.44
N ASP A 480 27.32 -16.07 -20.36
CA ASP A 480 26.48 -15.61 -21.46
C ASP A 480 25.11 -15.16 -20.92
N ARG A 481 24.72 -13.92 -21.24
CA ARG A 481 23.49 -13.29 -20.76
C ARG A 481 22.70 -12.65 -21.90
N LEU A 482 21.38 -12.68 -21.75
CA LEU A 482 20.46 -12.01 -22.67
C LEU A 482 20.44 -10.52 -22.35
N ALA A 483 20.60 -9.70 -23.37
CA ALA A 483 20.56 -8.24 -23.24
C ALA A 483 19.71 -7.60 -24.34
N PHE A 484 19.29 -6.38 -24.09
CA PHE A 484 18.85 -5.43 -25.09
C PHE A 484 19.96 -4.41 -25.30
N SER A 485 20.47 -4.32 -26.51
CA SER A 485 21.62 -3.47 -26.85
C SER A 485 21.18 -2.24 -27.62
N CYS A 486 21.61 -1.08 -27.14
CA CYS A 486 21.65 0.15 -27.93
C CYS A 486 23.09 0.43 -28.33
N ILE A 487 23.33 0.49 -29.64
CA ILE A 487 24.67 0.65 -30.21
C ILE A 487 24.67 1.89 -31.08
N TRP A 488 25.65 2.76 -30.85
CA TRP A 488 25.86 4.00 -31.58
C TRP A 488 27.20 3.99 -32.29
N GLU A 489 27.20 4.50 -33.52
CA GLU A 489 28.43 4.96 -34.19
C GLU A 489 28.54 6.46 -33.93
N MET A 490 29.66 6.89 -33.33
CA MET A 490 29.91 8.27 -32.92
C MET A 490 31.26 8.76 -33.45
N ASN A 491 31.38 10.06 -33.70
CA ASN A 491 32.69 10.67 -33.94
C ASN A 491 33.39 11.06 -32.61
N HIS A 492 34.65 11.50 -32.69
CA HIS A 492 35.42 11.94 -31.51
C HIS A 492 34.86 13.20 -30.80
N LYS A 493 33.89 13.90 -31.40
CA LYS A 493 33.14 15.01 -30.78
C LYS A 493 31.87 14.52 -30.08
N ALA A 494 31.70 13.21 -29.92
CA ALA A 494 30.52 12.59 -29.34
C ALA A 494 29.22 13.01 -30.06
N GLU A 495 29.25 13.16 -31.38
CA GLU A 495 28.06 13.32 -32.21
C GLU A 495 27.62 11.94 -32.70
N ILE A 496 26.33 11.64 -32.56
CA ILE A 496 25.75 10.37 -33.00
C ILE A 496 25.60 10.40 -34.51
N LEU A 497 26.21 9.43 -35.20
CA LEU A 497 26.15 9.27 -36.65
C LEU A 497 25.14 8.19 -37.05
N LYS A 498 25.11 7.07 -36.32
CA LYS A 498 24.13 6.00 -36.50
C LYS A 498 23.71 5.43 -35.16
N THR A 499 22.48 4.92 -35.11
CA THR A 499 21.90 4.27 -33.94
C THR A 499 21.30 2.94 -34.35
N ARG A 500 21.46 1.94 -33.48
CA ARG A 500 20.93 0.59 -33.68
C ARG A 500 20.40 0.03 -32.36
N PHE A 501 19.21 -0.53 -32.41
CA PHE A 501 18.56 -1.21 -31.29
C PHE A 501 18.37 -2.68 -31.65
N THR A 502 18.85 -3.59 -30.80
CA THR A 502 18.80 -5.03 -31.09
C THR A 502 18.70 -5.84 -29.80
N LYS A 503 17.92 -6.93 -29.82
CA LYS A 503 18.05 -7.95 -28.79
C LYS A 503 19.32 -8.74 -29.06
N SER A 504 20.10 -9.02 -28.02
CA SER A 504 21.43 -9.60 -28.16
C SER A 504 21.74 -10.64 -27.09
N ILE A 505 22.85 -11.32 -27.31
CA ILE A 505 23.53 -12.14 -26.32
C ILE A 505 24.91 -11.55 -26.12
N ILE A 506 25.27 -11.26 -24.86
CA ILE A 506 26.57 -10.72 -24.49
C ILE A 506 27.26 -11.65 -23.49
N ASN A 507 28.56 -11.45 -23.32
CA ASN A 507 29.35 -12.09 -22.29
C ASN A 507 30.24 -10.99 -21.68
N SER A 508 29.84 -10.46 -20.53
CA SER A 508 30.60 -9.41 -19.83
C SER A 508 31.96 -9.97 -19.42
N LYS A 509 33.06 -9.31 -19.80
CA LYS A 509 34.43 -9.78 -19.51
C LYS A 509 34.90 -9.37 -18.12
N ALA A 510 34.30 -8.33 -17.55
CA ALA A 510 34.59 -7.88 -16.19
C ALA A 510 33.38 -7.19 -15.56
N SER A 511 33.24 -7.39 -14.25
CA SER A 511 32.35 -6.62 -13.39
C SER A 511 33.23 -5.82 -12.45
N LEU A 512 33.33 -4.50 -12.67
CA LEU A 512 34.26 -3.62 -11.98
C LEU A 512 33.52 -2.75 -10.98
N THR A 513 34.17 -2.43 -9.86
CA THR A 513 33.72 -1.33 -9.01
C THR A 513 34.11 0.02 -9.62
N TYR A 514 33.44 1.11 -9.22
CA TYR A 514 33.83 2.47 -9.62
C TYR A 514 35.32 2.78 -9.34
N ALA A 515 35.83 2.36 -8.19
CA ALA A 515 37.23 2.57 -7.83
C ALA A 515 38.18 1.79 -8.75
N GLU A 516 37.88 0.52 -9.03
CA GLU A 516 38.67 -0.30 -9.96
C GLU A 516 38.65 0.25 -11.39
N ALA A 517 37.48 0.67 -11.88
CA ALA A 517 37.35 1.30 -13.18
C ALA A 517 38.17 2.59 -13.26
N GLN A 518 38.12 3.44 -12.22
CA GLN A 518 38.90 4.67 -12.15
C GLN A 518 40.41 4.39 -12.12
N MET A 519 40.86 3.42 -11.31
CA MET A 519 42.27 3.01 -11.26
C MET A 519 42.78 2.52 -12.62
N ARG A 520 41.96 1.74 -13.36
CA ARG A 520 42.30 1.30 -14.72
C ARG A 520 42.40 2.47 -15.69
N ILE A 521 41.44 3.40 -15.65
CA ILE A 521 41.43 4.58 -16.52
C ILE A 521 42.71 5.41 -16.32
N ASP A 522 43.12 5.63 -15.07
CA ASP A 522 44.25 6.49 -14.72
C ASP A 522 45.62 5.81 -14.86
N SER A 523 45.68 4.48 -14.83
CA SER A 523 46.92 3.72 -14.91
C SER A 523 47.56 3.78 -16.29
N ALA A 524 48.67 4.52 -16.47
CA ALA A 524 49.35 4.67 -17.76
C ALA A 524 49.92 3.35 -18.34
N THR A 525 50.08 2.31 -17.53
CA THR A 525 50.68 1.03 -17.94
C THR A 525 49.67 0.00 -18.44
N MET A 526 48.38 0.16 -18.09
CA MET A 526 47.32 -0.76 -18.53
C MET A 526 46.79 -0.35 -19.91
N ASN A 527 46.86 -1.28 -20.86
CA ASN A 527 46.43 -1.08 -22.26
C ASN A 527 45.60 -2.27 -22.79
N ASP A 528 45.01 -3.08 -21.92
CA ASP A 528 44.06 -4.11 -22.32
C ASP A 528 42.77 -3.51 -22.89
N ASP A 529 42.01 -4.30 -23.63
CA ASP A 529 40.80 -3.87 -24.35
C ASP A 529 39.79 -3.19 -23.42
N ILE A 530 39.61 -3.68 -22.19
CA ILE A 530 38.70 -3.09 -21.20
C ILE A 530 39.18 -1.70 -20.82
N THR A 531 40.47 -1.54 -20.54
CA THR A 531 41.04 -0.25 -20.16
C THR A 531 40.95 0.78 -21.29
N THR A 532 41.24 0.37 -22.53
CA THR A 532 41.11 1.24 -23.71
C THR A 532 39.65 1.64 -23.95
N SER A 533 38.72 0.69 -23.84
CA SER A 533 37.27 0.91 -23.89
C SER A 533 36.80 1.93 -22.84
N LEU A 534 37.17 1.74 -21.57
CA LEU A 534 36.82 2.65 -20.46
C LEU A 534 37.35 4.08 -20.67
N ARG A 535 38.57 4.23 -21.18
CA ARG A 535 39.13 5.56 -21.50
C ARG A 535 38.36 6.23 -22.64
N GLY A 536 38.00 5.47 -23.67
CA GLY A 536 37.14 5.94 -24.77
C GLY A 536 35.79 6.43 -24.27
N LEU A 537 35.11 5.61 -23.45
CA LEU A 537 33.85 5.96 -22.80
C LEU A 537 33.97 7.23 -21.96
N ASN A 538 34.98 7.33 -21.08
CA ASN A 538 35.16 8.49 -20.21
C ASN A 538 35.44 9.78 -21.01
N LYS A 539 36.20 9.68 -22.11
CA LYS A 539 36.46 10.83 -23.00
C LYS A 539 35.15 11.34 -23.63
N LEU A 540 34.34 10.45 -24.17
CA LEU A 540 33.03 10.81 -24.75
C LEU A 540 32.07 11.34 -23.69
N ALA A 541 32.01 10.71 -22.51
CA ALA A 541 31.16 11.11 -21.40
C ALA A 541 31.43 12.55 -20.95
N LYS A 542 32.70 12.99 -20.87
CA LYS A 542 33.07 14.37 -20.55
C LYS A 542 32.55 15.37 -21.59
N ILE A 543 32.62 15.03 -22.87
CA ILE A 543 32.11 15.88 -23.97
C ILE A 543 30.58 15.98 -23.90
N LEU A 544 29.89 14.85 -23.75
CA LEU A 544 28.42 14.79 -23.63
C LEU A 544 27.93 15.55 -22.41
N LYS A 545 28.58 15.39 -21.25
CA LYS A 545 28.24 16.12 -20.02
C LYS A 545 28.39 17.62 -20.19
N LYS A 546 29.49 18.08 -20.80
CA LYS A 546 29.70 19.50 -21.09
C LYS A 546 28.59 20.05 -21.99
N ARG A 547 28.31 19.37 -23.10
CA ARG A 547 27.22 19.75 -24.03
C ARG A 547 25.87 19.82 -23.32
N ARG A 548 25.57 18.88 -22.42
CA ARG A 548 24.34 18.89 -21.62
C ARG A 548 24.25 20.15 -20.76
N ILE A 549 25.31 20.50 -20.02
CA ILE A 549 25.37 21.70 -19.17
C ILE A 549 25.23 22.98 -20.00
N ASP A 550 25.88 23.04 -21.17
CA ASP A 550 25.80 24.19 -22.07
C ASP A 550 24.38 24.39 -22.64
N ASN A 551 23.54 23.34 -22.64
CA ASN A 551 22.15 23.38 -23.10
C ASN A 551 21.13 23.73 -21.99
N GLY A 552 21.59 24.03 -20.76
CA GLY A 552 20.75 24.23 -19.58
C GLY A 552 20.43 22.95 -18.83
#